data_AF-A0A7X2MHA3-F1
#
_entry.id   AF-A0A7X2MHA3-F1
#
_cell.length_a   1.000
_cell.length_b   1.000
_cell.length_c   1.000
_cell.angle_alpha   90.00
_cell.angle_beta   90.00
_cell.angle_gamma   90.00
#
_symmetry.space_group_name_H-M   'P 1'
#
loop_
_entity.id
_entity.type
_entity.pdbx_description
1 polymer ?
#
loop_
_entity_poly.entity_id
_entity_poly.type
_entity_poly.pdbx_seq_one_letter_code
_entity_poly.pdbx_strand_id
1 'polypeptide(L)'
;TPDSVFEVDEDETVAGMVAANFGVGIVPEMPILRTLDVKQIPIEFPKWHRFIYMATLKRHYQSPAALDFINFIKQNSDAGK
;
A
#
# COMPACT_ATOMS: atom_id res chain seq x y z
N THR A 1 18.33 9.26 11.56
CA THR A 1 16.96 8.79 11.27
C THR A 1 16.03 9.97 11.39
N PRO A 2 15.00 10.11 10.54
CA PRO A 2 14.02 11.17 10.72
C PRO A 2 13.25 10.95 12.02
N ASP A 3 12.96 12.04 12.74
CA ASP A 3 12.16 12.02 13.97
C ASP A 3 10.68 12.18 13.62
N SER A 4 9.88 11.15 13.89
CA SER A 4 8.43 11.19 13.73
C SER A 4 7.78 11.78 15.00
N VAL A 5 7.01 12.85 14.84
CA VAL A 5 6.27 13.46 15.96
C VAL A 5 4.93 12.75 16.21
N PHE A 6 4.34 12.18 15.16
CA PHE A 6 3.05 11.48 15.20
C PHE A 6 3.09 10.24 14.32
N GLU A 7 2.43 9.18 14.78
CA GLU A 7 2.18 7.95 14.04
C GLU A 7 0.67 7.68 14.13
N VAL A 8 0.09 7.26 13.01
CA VAL A 8 -1.34 7.02 12.86
C VAL A 8 -1.52 5.70 12.12
N ASP A 9 -2.50 4.89 12.55
CA ASP A 9 -2.70 3.53 12.03
C ASP A 9 -3.20 3.50 10.57
N GLU A 10 -3.95 4.53 10.16
CA GLU A 10 -4.64 4.58 8.86
C GLU A 10 -3.97 5.58 7.92
N ASP A 11 -3.57 5.09 6.74
CA ASP A 11 -2.90 5.89 5.71
C ASP A 11 -3.79 7.08 5.25
N GLU A 12 -5.12 6.88 5.17
CA GLU A 12 -6.06 7.95 4.81
C GLU A 12 -6.11 9.08 5.84
N THR A 13 -5.96 8.77 7.12
CA THR A 13 -5.97 9.76 8.20
C THR A 13 -4.75 10.66 8.11
N VAL A 14 -3.56 10.11 7.80
CA VAL A 14 -2.35 10.91 7.55
C VAL A 14 -2.57 11.87 6.38
N ALA A 15 -3.15 11.39 5.27
CA ALA A 15 -3.44 12.23 4.10
C ALA A 15 -4.42 13.37 4.44
N GLY A 16 -5.47 13.09 5.22
CA GLY A 16 -6.41 14.10 5.70
C GLY A 16 -5.75 15.15 6.60
N MET A 17 -4.81 14.75 7.46
CA MET A 17 -4.05 15.69 8.31
C MET A 17 -3.16 16.62 7.47
N VAL A 18 -2.47 16.08 6.45
CA VAL A 18 -1.67 16.89 5.52
C VAL A 18 -2.57 17.88 4.77
N ALA A 19 -3.72 17.44 4.28
CA ALA A 19 -4.71 18.31 3.61
C ALA A 19 -5.26 19.41 4.55
N ALA A 20 -5.36 19.13 5.85
CA ALA A 20 -5.72 20.09 6.88
C ALA A 20 -4.54 20.99 7.33
N ASN A 21 -3.44 21.00 6.57
CA ASN A 21 -2.24 21.80 6.81
C ASN A 21 -1.55 21.51 8.17
N PHE A 22 -1.66 20.27 8.66
CA PHE A 22 -1.02 19.85 9.90
C PHE A 22 0.50 19.66 9.75
N GLY A 23 0.98 19.34 8.53
CA GLY A 23 2.39 19.12 8.25
C GLY A 23 2.62 18.31 6.99
N VAL A 24 3.68 17.50 7.00
CA VAL A 24 4.04 16.57 5.91
C VAL A 24 3.89 15.12 6.37
N GLY A 25 3.50 14.23 5.46
CA GLY A 25 3.33 12.80 5.73
C GLY A 25 3.98 11.94 4.66
N ILE A 26 4.44 10.75 5.04
CA ILE A 26 4.93 9.72 4.12
C ILE A 26 3.86 8.64 4.07
N VAL A 27 3.28 8.42 2.88
CA VAL A 27 2.21 7.43 2.65
C VAL A 27 2.45 6.72 1.31
N PRO A 28 1.95 5.49 1.13
CA PRO A 28 1.91 4.86 -0.19
C PRO A 28 1.01 5.64 -1.16
N GLU A 29 1.18 5.41 -2.46
CA GLU A 29 0.25 5.92 -3.47
C GLU A 29 -1.13 5.29 -3.26
N MET A 30 -2.16 6.12 -3.15
CA MET A 30 -3.55 5.70 -2.90
C MET A 30 -4.53 6.58 -3.67
N PRO A 31 -5.70 6.05 -4.09
CA PRO A 31 -6.69 6.82 -4.85
C PRO A 31 -7.15 8.12 -4.18
N ILE A 32 -7.24 8.16 -2.84
CA ILE A 32 -7.69 9.32 -2.07
C ILE A 32 -6.78 10.56 -2.24
N LEU A 33 -5.49 10.36 -2.53
CA LEU A 33 -4.55 11.47 -2.74
C LEU A 33 -4.88 12.31 -3.98
N ARG A 34 -5.71 11.79 -4.88
CA ARG A 34 -6.19 12.51 -6.08
C ARG A 34 -7.38 13.43 -5.79
N THR A 35 -8.06 13.22 -4.66
CA THR A 35 -9.24 14.01 -4.27
C THR A 35 -8.93 15.05 -3.20
N LEU A 36 -7.85 14.86 -2.45
CA LEU A 36 -7.40 15.80 -1.42
C LEU A 36 -6.56 16.92 -2.04
N ASP A 37 -6.64 18.12 -1.48
CA ASP A 37 -5.78 19.25 -1.83
C ASP A 37 -4.39 19.08 -1.19
N VAL A 38 -3.61 18.16 -1.76
CA VAL A 38 -2.25 17.82 -1.29
C VAL A 38 -1.28 17.78 -2.46
N LYS A 39 -0.06 18.25 -2.23
CA LYS A 39 1.03 18.11 -3.19
C LYS A 39 1.73 16.77 -2.99
N GLN A 40 1.68 15.92 -4.00
CA GLN A 40 2.39 14.64 -3.99
C GLN A 40 3.84 14.83 -4.44
N ILE A 41 4.79 14.31 -3.65
CA ILE A 41 6.23 14.34 -3.95
C ILE A 41 6.73 12.90 -3.95
N PRO A 42 7.13 12.33 -5.10
CA PRO A 42 7.62 10.96 -5.16
C PRO A 42 8.95 10.80 -4.44
N ILE A 43 9.12 9.71 -3.70
CA ILE A 43 10.38 9.36 -3.05
C ILE A 43 11.29 8.69 -4.09
N GLU A 44 12.33 9.38 -4.53
CA GLU A 44 13.28 8.88 -5.54
C GLU A 44 14.36 7.97 -4.95
N PHE A 45 14.73 8.19 -3.69
CA PHE A 45 15.75 7.41 -2.99
C PHE A 45 15.46 7.22 -1.49
N PRO A 46 15.68 6.00 -0.95
CA PRO A 46 15.95 4.78 -1.69
C PRO A 46 14.69 4.29 -2.41
N LYS A 47 14.85 3.51 -3.48
CA LYS A 47 13.71 2.95 -4.22
C LYS A 47 12.96 1.95 -3.34
N TRP A 48 11.92 2.42 -2.65
CA TRP A 48 11.06 1.58 -1.80
C TRP A 48 9.99 0.92 -2.65
N HIS A 49 9.88 -0.42 -2.56
CA HIS A 49 8.80 -1.17 -3.19
C HIS A 49 7.96 -1.83 -2.10
N ARG A 50 6.64 -1.62 -2.14
CA ARG A 50 5.69 -2.35 -1.31
C ARG A 50 5.46 -3.72 -1.93
N PHE A 51 6.01 -4.76 -1.31
CA PHE A 51 5.75 -6.13 -1.74
C PHE A 51 4.44 -6.63 -1.11
N ILE A 52 3.47 -6.99 -1.95
CA ILE A 52 2.21 -7.59 -1.52
C ILE A 52 2.25 -9.06 -1.91
N TYR A 53 2.05 -9.94 -0.92
CA TYR A 53 2.13 -11.38 -1.11
C TYR A 53 0.78 -12.06 -0.88
N MET A 54 0.51 -13.10 -1.66
CA MET A 54 -0.55 -14.06 -1.38
C MET A 54 0.05 -15.29 -0.69
N ALA A 55 -0.38 -15.55 0.54
CA ALA A 55 0.00 -16.75 1.29
C ALA A 55 -1.09 -17.83 1.14
N THR A 56 -0.67 -19.08 0.94
CA THR A 56 -1.59 -20.23 0.87
C THR A 56 -1.03 -21.39 1.68
N LEU A 57 -1.90 -22.14 2.36
CA LEU A 57 -1.48 -23.32 3.12
C LEU A 57 -1.31 -24.52 2.17
N LYS A 58 -0.10 -25.07 2.12
CA LYS A 58 0.19 -26.25 1.29
C LYS A 58 -0.55 -27.47 1.83
N ARG A 59 -1.06 -28.29 0.91
CA ARG A 59 -1.72 -29.58 1.22
C ARG A 59 -2.98 -29.44 2.10
N HIS A 60 -3.60 -28.27 2.09
CA HIS A 60 -4.90 -28.04 2.70
C HIS A 60 -5.99 -27.98 1.62
N TYR A 61 -7.22 -28.35 1.98
CA TYR A 61 -8.35 -28.18 1.07
C TYR A 61 -8.53 -26.70 0.73
N GLN A 62 -8.68 -26.42 -0.55
CA GLN A 62 -9.06 -25.10 -1.04
C GLN A 62 -10.36 -25.26 -1.80
N SER A 63 -11.35 -24.41 -1.48
CA SER A 63 -12.59 -24.39 -2.24
C SER A 63 -12.30 -24.04 -3.71
N PRO A 64 -13.19 -24.41 -4.65
CA PRO A 64 -13.05 -23.99 -6.05
C PRO A 64 -12.84 -22.48 -6.20
N ALA A 65 -13.62 -21.67 -5.48
CA ALA A 65 -13.48 -20.21 -5.48
C ALA A 65 -12.09 -19.73 -4.97
N ALA A 66 -11.53 -20.36 -3.94
CA ALA A 66 -10.20 -20.04 -3.45
C ALA A 66 -9.12 -20.39 -4.50
N LEU A 67 -9.25 -21.53 -5.18
CA LEU A 67 -8.35 -21.94 -6.26
C LEU A 67 -8.41 -20.97 -7.44
N ASP A 68 -9.60 -20.55 -7.84
CA ASP A 68 -9.80 -19.57 -8.92
C ASP A 68 -9.13 -18.23 -8.58
N PHE A 69 -9.30 -17.75 -7.35
CA PHE A 69 -8.63 -16.53 -6.90
C PHE A 69 -7.11 -16.67 -6.86
N ILE A 70 -6.59 -17.81 -6.36
CA ILE A 70 -5.15 -18.09 -6.36
C ILE A 70 -4.58 -18.08 -7.78
N ASN A 71 -5.29 -18.68 -8.73
CA ASN A 71 -4.87 -18.70 -10.12
C ASN A 71 -4.95 -17.31 -10.76
N PHE A 72 -5.99 -16.55 -10.46
CA PHE A 72 -6.11 -15.15 -10.89
C PHE A 72 -4.91 -14.32 -10.42
N ILE A 73 -4.55 -14.39 -9.14
CA ILE A 73 -3.39 -13.65 -8.60
C ILE A 73 -2.09 -14.11 -9.27
N LYS A 74 -1.88 -15.42 -9.48
CA LYS A 74 -0.69 -15.93 -10.18
C LYS A 74 -0.56 -15.45 -11.63
N GLN A 75 -1.68 -15.21 -12.32
CA GLN A 75 -1.70 -14.74 -13.71
C GLN A 75 -1.53 -13.22 -13.83
N ASN A 76 -1.98 -12.46 -12.82
CA ASN A 76 -2.06 -11.00 -12.87
C ASN A 76 -1.07 -10.28 -11.94
N SER A 77 -0.26 -11.02 -11.19
CA SER A 77 0.87 -10.44 -10.46
C SER A 77 2.09 -10.40 -11.37
N ASP A 78 2.79 -9.26 -11.37
CA ASP A 78 4.15 -9.21 -11.89
C ASP A 78 4.98 -10.21 -11.07
N ALA A 79 5.26 -11.37 -11.66
CA ALA A 79 6.15 -12.35 -11.06
C ALA A 79 7.47 -11.62 -10.80
N GLY A 80 7.74 -11.29 -9.53
CA GLY A 80 8.89 -10.49 -9.12
C GLY A 80 10.14 -10.96 -9.87
N LYS A 81 10.56 -10.13 -10.82
CA LYS A 81 11.91 -10.20 -11.40
C LYS A 81 12.82 -9.35 -10.54
#